data_AF-A0A848UCA1-F1
#
_entry.id   AF-A0A848UCA1-F1
#
_cell.length_a   1.000
_cell.length_b   1.000
_cell.length_c   1.000
_cell.angle_alpha   90.00
_cell.angle_beta   90.00
_cell.angle_gamma   90.00
#
_symmetry.space_group_name_H-M   'P 1'
#
loop_
_entity.id
_entity.type
_entity.pdbx_description
1 polymer ?
#
loop_
_entity_poly.entity_id
_entity_poly.type
_entity_poly.pdbx_seq_one_letter_code
_entity_poly.pdbx_strand_id
1 'polypeptide(L)'
;DRQWFKSRHGLDATETPRDMSFCAHAVLAGETLQVPDALLDDRFADNPVVTGDPRLRFYAGAPLTMSDGSHAGTLCVVDYRPRLLDGNQLEELERLAARAARELERHQT
;
A
#
# COMPACT_ATOMS: atom_id res chain seq x y z
N ASP A 1 3.44 -5.53 15.88
CA ASP A 1 3.83 -6.10 14.59
C ASP A 1 2.66 -6.64 13.79
N ARG A 2 1.94 -5.75 13.11
CA ARG A 2 0.89 -6.11 12.15
C ARG A 2 0.61 -4.94 11.23
N GLN A 3 0.27 -5.20 9.98
CA GLN A 3 -0.39 -4.23 9.11
C GLN A 3 -1.90 -4.39 9.30
N TRP A 4 -2.54 -3.38 9.87
CA TRP A 4 -3.98 -3.38 10.10
C TRP A 4 -4.69 -2.55 9.03
N PHE A 5 -5.76 -3.09 8.45
CA PHE A 5 -6.55 -2.37 7.44
C PHE A 5 -7.67 -1.59 8.12
N LYS A 6 -7.48 -0.27 8.29
CA LYS A 6 -8.53 0.62 8.82
C LYS A 6 -9.78 0.67 7.95
N SER A 7 -9.59 0.55 6.65
CA SER A 7 -10.63 0.44 5.64
C SER A 7 -10.12 -0.49 4.54
N ARG A 8 -11.00 -1.33 3.99
CA ARG A 8 -10.69 -2.24 2.88
C ARG A 8 -11.91 -2.47 2.00
N HIS A 9 -11.66 -2.69 0.72
CA HIS A 9 -12.67 -3.10 -0.24
C HIS A 9 -12.03 -4.11 -1.20
N GLY A 10 -12.69 -5.22 -1.51
CA GLY A 10 -12.17 -6.25 -2.41
C GLY A 10 -11.04 -7.14 -1.84
N LEU A 11 -10.75 -7.04 -0.55
CA LEU A 11 -9.81 -7.90 0.17
C LEU A 11 -10.50 -8.45 1.41
N ASP A 12 -10.48 -9.77 1.66
CA ASP A 12 -11.12 -10.37 2.84
C ASP A 12 -10.29 -10.28 4.12
N ALA A 13 -8.96 -10.16 3.99
CA ALA A 13 -8.05 -10.05 5.11
C ALA A 13 -8.25 -8.74 5.89
N THR A 14 -8.32 -8.80 7.22
CA THR A 14 -8.42 -7.63 8.12
C THR A 14 -7.07 -7.11 8.59
N GLU A 15 -6.04 -7.94 8.48
CA GLU A 15 -4.65 -7.59 8.75
C GLU A 15 -3.71 -8.53 7.99
N THR A 16 -2.45 -8.13 7.87
CA THR A 16 -1.36 -8.96 7.36
C THR A 16 -0.13 -8.85 8.27
N PRO A 17 0.72 -9.90 8.36
CA PRO A 17 2.02 -9.79 8.99
C PRO A 17 2.86 -8.64 8.39
N ARG A 18 3.57 -7.88 9.22
CA ARG A 18 4.30 -6.67 8.79
C ARG A 18 5.53 -7.00 7.94
N ASP A 19 6.12 -8.16 8.15
CA ASP A 19 7.23 -8.74 7.37
C ASP A 19 6.83 -9.11 5.93
N MET A 20 5.55 -9.30 5.65
CA MET A 20 5.02 -9.55 4.30
C MET A 20 4.50 -8.27 3.60
N SER A 21 4.70 -7.10 4.23
CA SER A 21 4.05 -5.85 3.86
C SER A 21 4.77 -5.08 2.75
N PHE A 22 4.07 -4.93 1.62
CA PHE A 22 4.40 -3.92 0.59
C PHE A 22 4.33 -2.50 1.18
N CYS A 23 3.37 -2.25 2.07
CA CYS A 23 3.15 -0.96 2.70
C CYS A 23 4.32 -0.50 3.59
N ALA A 24 5.02 -1.43 4.24
CA ALA A 24 6.20 -1.10 5.04
C ALA A 24 7.31 -0.46 4.19
N HIS A 25 7.49 -0.91 2.95
CA HIS A 25 8.49 -0.35 2.04
C HIS A 25 8.14 1.08 1.62
N ALA A 26 6.88 1.32 1.27
CA ALA A 26 6.39 2.67 0.93
C ALA A 26 6.47 3.64 2.13
N VAL A 27 6.11 3.17 3.33
CA VAL A 27 6.21 3.97 4.57
C VAL A 27 7.65 4.33 4.91
N LEU A 28 8.58 3.38 4.76
CA LEU A 28 10.00 3.62 5.05
C LEU A 28 10.66 4.54 4.03
N ALA A 29 10.26 4.46 2.75
CA ALA A 29 10.76 5.35 1.71
C ALA A 29 10.15 6.76 1.81
N GLY A 30 8.94 6.89 2.33
CA GLY A 30 8.20 8.15 2.33
C GLY A 30 7.73 8.57 0.93
N GLU A 31 7.75 7.64 -0.03
CA GLU A 31 7.44 7.86 -1.44
C GLU A 31 6.42 6.85 -1.94
N THR A 32 5.70 7.21 -3.00
CA THR A 32 4.75 6.31 -3.67
C THR A 32 5.51 5.13 -4.28
N LEU A 33 5.11 3.92 -3.89
CA LEU A 33 5.69 2.68 -4.40
C LEU A 33 4.73 2.04 -5.39
N GLN A 34 5.20 1.79 -6.61
CA GLN A 34 4.50 0.99 -7.59
C GLN A 34 5.29 -0.28 -7.90
N VAL A 35 4.61 -1.42 -7.82
CA VAL A 35 5.12 -2.75 -8.16
C VAL A 35 4.19 -3.32 -9.23
N PRO A 36 4.57 -3.23 -10.53
CA PRO A 36 3.71 -3.65 -11.62
C PRO A 36 3.42 -5.16 -11.64
N ASP A 37 4.43 -5.96 -11.32
CA ASP A 37 4.34 -7.40 -11.09
C ASP A 37 5.31 -7.82 -9.99
N ALA A 38 4.76 -8.26 -8.86
CA ALA A 38 5.51 -8.67 -7.69
C ALA A 38 6.33 -9.94 -7.90
N LEU A 39 6.02 -10.77 -8.91
CA LEU A 39 6.87 -11.90 -9.28
C LEU A 39 8.17 -11.47 -9.97
N LEU A 40 8.20 -10.27 -10.54
CA LEU A 40 9.37 -9.71 -11.25
C LEU A 40 10.16 -8.72 -10.40
N ASP A 41 9.71 -8.49 -9.16
CA ASP A 41 10.34 -7.56 -8.24
C ASP A 41 11.11 -8.35 -7.18
N ASP A 42 12.44 -8.25 -7.20
CA ASP A 42 13.34 -9.00 -6.29
C ASP A 42 13.00 -8.80 -4.80
N ARG A 43 12.35 -7.70 -4.43
CA ARG A 43 11.92 -7.43 -3.06
C ARG A 43 10.75 -8.29 -2.62
N PHE A 44 9.94 -8.77 -3.58
CA PHE A 44 8.64 -9.40 -3.32
C PHE A 44 8.45 -10.76 -3.99
N ALA A 45 9.33 -11.16 -4.92
CA ALA A 45 9.17 -12.37 -5.72
C ALA A 45 9.03 -13.65 -4.88
N ASP A 46 9.72 -13.73 -3.73
CA ASP A 46 9.67 -14.86 -2.81
C ASP A 46 8.60 -14.71 -1.70
N ASN A 47 7.85 -13.60 -1.67
CA ASN A 47 6.87 -13.34 -0.63
C ASN A 47 5.71 -14.36 -0.71
N PRO A 48 5.29 -15.00 0.40
CA PRO A 48 4.20 -15.98 0.41
C PRO A 48 2.88 -15.48 -0.18
N VAL A 49 2.57 -14.19 -0.07
CA VAL A 49 1.34 -13.62 -0.68
C VAL A 49 1.44 -13.47 -2.20
N VAL A 50 2.65 -13.57 -2.76
CA VAL A 50 2.96 -13.52 -4.20
C VAL A 50 3.09 -14.93 -4.77
N THR A 51 3.84 -15.80 -4.10
CA THR A 51 4.11 -17.19 -4.55
C THR A 51 2.96 -18.14 -4.24
N GLY A 52 2.31 -17.96 -3.09
CA GLY A 52 1.14 -18.71 -2.63
C GLY A 52 -0.17 -17.95 -2.84
N ASP A 53 -1.27 -18.48 -2.29
CA ASP A 53 -2.56 -17.78 -2.27
C ASP A 53 -2.46 -16.48 -1.44
N PRO A 54 -2.95 -15.32 -1.91
CA PRO A 54 -3.88 -15.13 -3.04
C PRO A 54 -3.21 -14.87 -4.40
N ARG A 55 -1.88 -14.98 -4.50
CA ARG A 55 -1.08 -14.66 -5.69
C ARG A 55 -1.20 -13.21 -6.11
N LEU A 56 -0.89 -12.32 -5.17
CA LEU A 56 -0.79 -10.89 -5.44
C LEU A 56 0.24 -10.61 -6.54
N ARG A 57 -0.10 -9.72 -7.47
CA ARG A 57 0.79 -9.34 -8.58
C ARG A 57 1.04 -7.85 -8.59
N PHE A 58 0.00 -7.05 -8.50
CA PHE A 58 0.12 -5.61 -8.56
C PHE A 58 -0.04 -4.97 -7.19
N TYR A 59 0.80 -3.99 -6.92
CA TYR A 59 0.67 -3.08 -5.78
C TYR A 59 1.00 -1.66 -6.21
N ALA A 60 0.18 -0.69 -5.79
CA ALA A 60 0.54 0.71 -5.78
C ALA A 60 0.12 1.32 -4.45
N GLY A 61 1.06 1.93 -3.72
CA GLY A 61 0.80 2.50 -2.41
C GLY A 61 1.43 3.86 -2.24
N ALA A 62 0.62 4.84 -1.84
CA ALA A 62 1.07 6.18 -1.48
C ALA A 62 1.05 6.34 0.05
N PRO A 63 2.09 6.95 0.66
CA PRO A 63 2.18 7.12 2.10
C PRO A 63 1.10 8.07 2.63
N LEU A 64 0.57 7.74 3.82
CA LEU A 64 -0.32 8.61 4.59
C LEU A 64 0.53 9.51 5.49
N THR A 65 1.02 10.61 4.93
CA THR A 65 1.87 11.59 5.62
C THR A 65 1.02 12.54 6.47
N MET A 66 1.31 12.57 7.77
CA MET A 66 0.68 13.44 8.76
C MET A 66 1.33 14.82 8.78
N SER A 67 0.66 15.78 9.41
CA SER A 67 1.12 17.17 9.57
C SER A 67 2.43 17.31 10.36
N ASP A 68 2.75 16.34 11.22
CA ASP A 68 4.02 16.26 11.95
C ASP A 68 5.16 15.63 11.11
N GLY A 69 4.88 15.26 9.87
CA GLY A 69 5.83 14.60 8.95
C GLY A 69 5.95 13.09 9.15
N SER A 70 5.23 12.50 10.09
CA SER A 70 5.21 11.04 10.27
C SER A 70 4.37 10.35 9.19
N HIS A 71 4.69 9.09 8.91
CA HIS A 71 3.93 8.25 7.98
C HIS A 71 3.16 7.18 8.76
N ALA A 72 1.83 7.33 8.85
CA ALA A 72 1.00 6.41 9.65
C ALA A 72 0.66 5.10 8.94
N GLY A 73 0.93 5.01 7.64
CA GLY A 73 0.60 3.87 6.80
C GLY A 73 0.57 4.25 5.32
N THR A 74 -0.20 3.52 4.52
CA THR A 74 -0.40 3.81 3.09
C THR A 74 -1.86 3.74 2.72
N LEU A 75 -2.28 4.54 1.74
CA LEU A 75 -3.41 4.19 0.88
C LEU A 75 -2.87 3.38 -0.28
N CYS A 76 -3.41 2.19 -0.52
CA CYS A 76 -2.90 1.32 -1.58
C CYS A 76 -4.00 0.64 -2.39
N VAL A 77 -3.65 0.31 -3.63
CA VAL A 77 -4.41 -0.51 -4.57
C VAL A 77 -3.62 -1.79 -4.81
N VAL A 78 -4.34 -2.91 -4.86
CA VAL A 78 -3.78 -4.25 -5.05
C VAL A 78 -4.56 -4.99 -6.13
N ASP A 79 -3.89 -5.86 -6.88
CA ASP A 79 -4.55 -6.76 -7.84
C ASP A 79 -3.78 -8.09 -7.98
N TYR A 80 -4.50 -9.14 -8.37
CA TYR A 80 -3.96 -10.48 -8.65
C TYR A 80 -3.47 -10.62 -10.10
N ARG A 81 -3.53 -9.54 -10.89
CA ARG A 81 -2.97 -9.44 -12.24
C ARG A 81 -1.96 -8.28 -12.32
N PRO A 82 -0.89 -8.40 -13.13
CA PRO A 82 0.04 -7.30 -13.34
C PRO A 82 -0.67 -6.07 -13.91
N ARG A 83 -0.26 -4.88 -13.46
CA ARG A 83 -0.78 -3.59 -13.94
C ARG A 83 0.28 -2.52 -13.88
N LEU A 84 0.13 -1.50 -14.71
CA LEU A 84 0.93 -0.28 -14.63
C LEU A 84 -0.03 0.90 -14.63
N LEU A 85 -0.03 1.65 -13.52
CA LEU A 85 -0.73 2.94 -13.47
C LEU A 85 0.07 3.98 -14.23
N ASP A 86 -0.63 4.82 -14.99
CA ASP A 86 -0.03 5.99 -15.61
C ASP A 86 0.21 7.13 -14.59
N GLY A 87 0.86 8.20 -15.04
CA GLY A 87 1.19 9.34 -14.18
C GLY A 87 -0.03 10.02 -13.56
N ASN A 88 -1.14 10.12 -14.30
CA ASN A 88 -2.36 10.75 -13.80
C ASN A 88 -3.01 9.90 -12.70
N GLN A 89 -2.99 8.57 -12.87
CA GLN A 89 -3.49 7.62 -11.89
C GLN A 89 -2.65 7.60 -10.61
N LEU A 90 -1.32 7.74 -10.74
CA LEU A 90 -0.42 7.88 -9.58
C LEU A 90 -0.67 9.20 -8.84
N GLU A 91 -0.80 10.31 -9.56
CA GLU A 91 -1.13 11.61 -8.96
C GLU A 91 -2.46 11.57 -8.21
N GLU A 92 -3.49 10.91 -8.77
CA GLU A 92 -4.77 10.78 -8.10
C GLU A 92 -4.68 9.88 -6.85
N LEU A 93 -3.89 8.81 -6.89
CA LEU A 93 -3.63 7.98 -5.71
C LEU A 93 -2.99 8.79 -4.57
N GLU A 94 -2.01 9.64 -4.89
CA GLU A 94 -1.34 10.53 -3.94
C GLU A 94 -2.30 11.57 -3.37
N ARG A 95 -3.15 12.16 -4.22
CA ARG A 95 -4.20 13.10 -3.79
C ARG A 95 -5.19 12.46 -2.82
N LEU A 96 -5.63 11.23 -3.12
CA LEU A 96 -6.51 10.47 -2.25
C LEU A 96 -5.84 10.11 -0.93
N ALA A 97 -4.55 9.73 -0.95
CA ALA A 97 -3.76 9.45 0.24
C ALA A 97 -3.65 10.69 1.14
N ALA A 98 -3.35 11.86 0.57
CA ALA A 98 -3.30 13.12 1.30
C ALA A 98 -4.64 13.50 1.92
N ARG A 99 -5.76 13.22 1.23
CA ARG A 99 -7.11 13.43 1.80
C ARG A 99 -7.39 12.46 2.94
N ALA A 100 -7.05 11.19 2.77
CA ALA A 100 -7.23 10.18 3.80
C ALA A 100 -6.41 10.52 5.07
N ALA A 101 -5.16 10.98 4.91
CA ALA A 101 -4.32 11.43 6.03
C ALA A 101 -4.99 12.54 6.84
N ARG A 102 -5.49 13.60 6.16
CA ARG A 102 -6.22 14.69 6.83
C ARG A 102 -7.45 14.20 7.60
N GLU A 103 -8.22 13.27 7.05
CA GLU A 103 -9.37 12.71 7.78
C GLU A 103 -8.93 11.88 8.99
N LEU A 104 -7.83 11.14 8.89
CA LEU A 104 -7.29 10.39 10.02
C LEU A 104 -6.85 11.30 11.17
N GLU A 105 -6.27 12.47 10.87
CA GLU A 105 -5.90 13.45 11.88
C GLU A 105 -7.14 14.04 12.58
N ARG A 106 -8.18 14.35 11.80
CA ARG A 106 -9.44 14.91 12.34
C ARG A 106 -10.18 13.97 13.29
N HIS A 107 -9.95 12.66 13.18
CA HIS A 107 -10.61 11.63 13.98
C HIS A 107 -9.69 11.01 15.05
N GLN A 108 -8.52 11.61 15.31
CA GLN A 108 -7.62 11.26 16.43
C GLN A 108 -7.79 12.16 17.67
N THR A 109 -8.63 13.20 17.59
CA THR A 109 -9.11 14.02 18.73
C THR A 109 -10.29 13.41 19.44
#